data_AF-M7P8E4-F1
#
_entry.id   AF-M7P8E4-F1
#
_cell.length_a   1.000
_cell.length_b   1.000
_cell.length_c   1.000
_cell.angle_alpha   90.00
_cell.angle_beta   90.00
_cell.angle_gamma   90.00
#
_symmetry.space_group_name_H-M   'P 1'
#
loop_
_entity.id
_entity.type
_entity.pdbx_description
1 polymer ?
#
loop_
_entity_poly.entity_id
_entity_poly.type
_entity_poly.pdbx_seq_one_letter_code
_entity_poly.pdbx_strand_id
1 'polypeptide(L)'
;MTKIFIFFLIWAYSRIIHAVSVSNYYVENMPGLVENLNLKLYSGHIKVNEKNENSLFFLFVENRYIVDKQRTVIWLNGGPGCSSMDGAFLENGPFRMTKEGLLSGNQGEWNEFSNVVFVDQPAGTGLSYSLPENYPHGLSQTVSDFLVFLDNFFEIFPQYKNDELYITGESFSGQYVPYIANAILKRNEENNKKNYNLKGILIGNGWIDPLTHYKSYLPFSIKNGLVKKGSEQEEQIQKAVKDCELAFSKKQLKDIQNCDSILSMIIKPDLREDKKCVNMYDLRLKYPSCDMKWPNGSVQLTSYLRKPEVLKALNVDNDKKIVWQECNLRFTETFLRYSSPPSIELLPYILSKIQVVLYSGDKDIICNHLGTEDLINNLEWNGRKGFIQEDGTWIPRQDWIFMDKIAGYYQYDRNLTYIIIKDASHMVPYDKPLESQDMLNRFLGIDQEIIKKIRESRAKSETGSFNPNSKNNSLLEKEKNAWKLYYHILAIILVFILIGTIYLTWRHCKSRKINDQYVDKFNHSADSEYWNENRSQYYKNINTPFNRKNDFHDFENYPGIIYDKASSPQTSQTKEDSILDYNEPFRTTH
;
A
#
# COMPACT_ATOMS: atom_id res chain seq x y z
N MET A 1 5.72 8.73 -44.34
CA MET A 1 5.86 7.30 -43.97
C MET A 1 6.91 7.05 -42.88
N THR A 2 8.20 7.37 -43.07
CA THR A 2 9.27 7.00 -42.10
C THR A 2 9.01 7.41 -40.65
N LYS A 3 8.54 8.63 -40.37
CA LYS A 3 8.21 9.08 -38.99
C LYS A 3 7.07 8.27 -38.35
N ILE A 4 6.07 7.87 -39.13
CA ILE A 4 4.95 7.02 -38.68
C ILE A 4 5.46 5.61 -38.36
N PHE A 5 6.30 5.04 -39.23
CA PHE A 5 6.91 3.74 -39.01
C PHE A 5 7.81 3.70 -37.76
N ILE A 6 8.64 4.73 -37.54
CA ILE A 6 9.44 4.89 -36.32
C ILE A 6 8.55 4.99 -35.08
N PHE A 7 7.46 5.77 -35.14
CA PHE A 7 6.51 5.87 -34.03
C PHE A 7 5.85 4.52 -33.71
N PHE A 8 5.42 3.76 -34.73
CA PHE A 8 4.88 2.40 -34.55
C PHE A 8 5.91 1.43 -33.96
N LEU A 9 7.19 1.51 -34.36
CA LEU A 9 8.25 0.68 -33.79
C LEU A 9 8.53 1.02 -32.33
N ILE A 10 8.62 2.30 -31.98
CA ILE A 10 8.81 2.74 -30.58
C ILE A 10 7.62 2.32 -29.72
N TRP A 11 6.40 2.48 -30.23
CA TRP A 11 5.17 2.05 -29.55
C TRP A 11 5.13 0.53 -29.34
N ALA A 12 5.44 -0.26 -30.38
CA ALA A 12 5.49 -1.72 -30.29
C ALA A 12 6.58 -2.20 -29.33
N TYR A 13 7.78 -1.61 -29.38
CA TYR A 13 8.89 -1.93 -28.48
C TYR A 13 8.56 -1.60 -27.01
N SER A 14 7.95 -0.43 -26.77
CA SER A 14 7.43 -0.05 -25.45
C SER A 14 6.38 -1.05 -24.93
N ARG A 15 5.44 -1.50 -25.79
CA ARG A 15 4.46 -2.54 -25.44
C ARG A 15 5.10 -3.89 -25.12
N ILE A 16 6.17 -4.28 -25.83
CA ILE A 16 6.90 -5.52 -25.56
C ILE A 16 7.63 -5.46 -24.21
N ILE A 17 8.40 -4.39 -23.95
CA ILE A 17 9.07 -4.18 -22.64
C ILE A 17 8.05 -4.23 -21.51
N HIS A 18 6.92 -3.54 -21.69
CA HIS A 18 5.86 -3.48 -20.69
C HIS A 18 5.24 -4.86 -20.42
N ALA A 19 4.92 -5.63 -21.45
CA ALA A 19 4.39 -6.99 -21.30
C ALA A 19 5.38 -7.92 -20.57
N VAL A 20 6.69 -7.81 -20.88
CA VAL A 20 7.75 -8.55 -20.18
C VAL A 20 7.84 -8.13 -18.70
N SER A 21 7.73 -6.84 -18.41
CA SER A 21 7.70 -6.33 -17.03
C SER A 21 6.54 -6.91 -16.22
N VAL A 22 5.34 -6.99 -16.79
CA VAL A 22 4.17 -7.58 -16.11
C VAL A 22 4.31 -9.09 -15.92
N SER A 23 4.82 -9.81 -16.92
CA SER A 23 4.99 -11.27 -16.81
C SER A 23 5.96 -11.69 -15.71
N ASN A 24 6.94 -10.85 -15.36
CA ASN A 24 7.87 -11.12 -14.26
C ASN A 24 7.22 -11.15 -12.87
N TYR A 25 6.02 -10.55 -12.73
CA TYR A 25 5.25 -10.58 -11.48
C TYR A 25 4.15 -11.64 -11.50
N TYR A 26 3.86 -12.28 -12.64
CA TYR A 26 2.74 -13.23 -12.73
C TYR A 26 2.99 -14.48 -11.88
N VAL A 27 1.97 -14.91 -11.15
CA VAL A 27 2.01 -16.12 -10.31
C VAL A 27 1.28 -17.24 -11.06
N GLU A 28 2.02 -18.18 -11.63
CA GLU A 28 1.45 -19.23 -12.48
C GLU A 28 0.49 -20.17 -11.74
N ASN A 29 0.90 -20.63 -10.55
CA ASN A 29 0.16 -21.57 -9.71
C ASN A 29 0.56 -21.37 -8.25
N MET A 30 -0.41 -21.36 -7.33
CA MET A 30 -0.14 -21.34 -5.89
C MET A 30 0.10 -22.77 -5.36
N PRO A 31 1.28 -23.09 -4.79
CA PRO A 31 1.56 -24.43 -4.28
C PRO A 31 0.58 -24.83 -3.18
N GLY A 32 0.11 -26.09 -3.19
CA GLY A 32 -0.80 -26.60 -2.15
C GLY A 32 -2.22 -26.01 -2.19
N LEU A 33 -2.62 -25.29 -3.23
CA LEU A 33 -4.01 -24.92 -3.46
C LEU A 33 -4.82 -26.17 -3.87
N VAL A 34 -5.87 -26.51 -3.12
CA VAL A 34 -6.62 -27.77 -3.28
C VAL A 34 -7.68 -27.74 -4.39
N GLU A 35 -7.98 -26.57 -4.94
CA GLU A 35 -9.03 -26.36 -5.94
C GLU A 35 -8.62 -25.32 -6.99
N ASN A 36 -9.16 -25.40 -8.21
CA ASN A 36 -8.88 -24.39 -9.23
C ASN A 36 -9.79 -23.17 -9.07
N LEU A 37 -9.27 -22.13 -8.40
CA LEU A 37 -9.96 -20.86 -8.23
C LEU A 37 -10.01 -19.97 -9.49
N ASN A 38 -9.30 -20.32 -10.58
CA ASN A 38 -9.18 -19.51 -11.81
C ASN A 38 -8.87 -18.01 -11.54
N LEU A 39 -7.93 -17.74 -10.63
CA LEU A 39 -7.49 -16.40 -10.28
C LEU A 39 -6.38 -15.93 -11.23
N LYS A 40 -6.30 -14.61 -11.43
CA LYS A 40 -5.09 -13.96 -11.95
C LYS A 40 -4.39 -13.29 -10.78
N LEU A 41 -3.13 -13.64 -10.60
CA LEU A 41 -2.34 -13.30 -9.44
C LEU A 41 -1.01 -12.71 -9.91
N TYR A 42 -0.59 -11.63 -9.25
CA TYR A 42 0.69 -11.00 -9.47
C TYR A 42 1.35 -10.72 -8.12
N SER A 43 2.63 -11.00 -7.97
CA SER A 43 3.37 -10.66 -6.75
C SER A 43 4.86 -10.48 -7.03
N GLY A 44 5.55 -9.84 -6.09
CA GLY A 44 6.99 -9.61 -6.13
C GLY A 44 7.36 -8.31 -5.43
N HIS A 45 8.61 -7.87 -5.61
CA HIS A 45 9.15 -6.69 -4.94
C HIS A 45 9.15 -5.45 -5.84
N ILE A 46 8.72 -4.32 -5.28
CA ILE A 46 8.86 -2.98 -5.86
C ILE A 46 9.82 -2.17 -4.99
N LYS A 47 10.93 -1.69 -5.58
CA LYS A 47 11.89 -0.83 -4.89
C LYS A 47 11.25 0.54 -4.60
N VAL A 48 11.41 1.05 -3.38
CA VAL A 48 10.78 2.29 -2.90
C VAL A 48 11.75 3.40 -2.53
N ASN A 49 13.03 3.08 -2.37
CA ASN A 49 14.05 4.04 -1.98
C ASN A 49 15.32 3.81 -2.79
N GLU A 50 15.79 4.81 -3.54
CA GLU A 50 16.97 4.67 -4.41
C GLU A 50 18.30 4.57 -3.66
N LYS A 51 18.38 5.17 -2.45
CA LYS A 51 19.62 5.31 -1.67
C LYS A 51 20.03 4.04 -0.93
N ASN A 52 19.08 3.14 -0.71
CA ASN A 52 19.30 1.82 -0.14
C ASN A 52 18.59 0.75 -1.01
N GLU A 53 18.34 -0.43 -0.46
CA GLU A 53 17.70 -1.54 -1.17
C GLU A 53 16.24 -1.76 -0.74
N ASN A 54 15.65 -0.82 0.01
CA ASN A 54 14.31 -1.00 0.56
C ASN A 54 13.28 -1.24 -0.56
N SER A 55 12.53 -2.33 -0.43
CA SER A 55 11.52 -2.75 -1.39
C SER A 55 10.32 -3.34 -0.70
N LEU A 56 9.12 -2.88 -1.07
CA LEU A 56 7.87 -3.44 -0.59
C LEU A 56 7.47 -4.64 -1.46
N PHE A 57 7.05 -5.72 -0.82
CA PHE A 57 6.43 -6.87 -1.45
C PHE A 57 4.92 -6.64 -1.56
N PHE A 58 4.34 -7.06 -2.68
CA PHE A 58 2.89 -7.05 -2.87
C PHE A 58 2.38 -8.41 -3.36
N LEU A 59 1.13 -8.71 -3.03
CA LEU A 59 0.31 -9.72 -3.70
C LEU A 59 -0.95 -9.03 -4.23
N PHE A 60 -1.12 -9.03 -5.54
CA PHE A 60 -2.23 -8.44 -6.27
C PHE A 60 -3.10 -9.53 -6.88
N VAL A 61 -4.40 -9.46 -6.61
CA VAL A 61 -5.45 -10.33 -7.14
C VAL A 61 -6.39 -9.50 -8.01
N GLU A 62 -6.56 -9.85 -9.29
CA GLU A 62 -7.54 -9.18 -10.15
C GLU A 62 -8.98 -9.49 -9.71
N ASN A 63 -9.91 -8.60 -10.05
CA ASN A 63 -11.34 -8.87 -9.86
C ASN A 63 -11.82 -10.08 -10.69
N ARG A 64 -12.79 -10.82 -10.13
CA ARG A 64 -13.52 -11.84 -10.88
C ARG A 64 -14.53 -11.23 -11.86
N TYR A 65 -15.19 -10.15 -11.43
CA TYR A 65 -16.25 -9.49 -12.19
C TYR A 65 -16.07 -7.97 -12.21
N ILE A 66 -16.35 -7.37 -13.36
CA ILE A 66 -16.49 -5.93 -13.54
C ILE A 66 -18.00 -5.66 -13.68
N VAL A 67 -18.56 -4.82 -12.81
CA VAL A 67 -20.00 -4.49 -12.83
C VAL A 67 -20.25 -3.27 -13.72
N ASP A 68 -19.74 -2.11 -13.29
CA ASP A 68 -19.94 -0.80 -13.92
C ASP A 68 -18.60 -0.12 -14.27
N LYS A 69 -17.57 -0.31 -13.44
CA LYS A 69 -16.23 0.28 -13.58
C LYS A 69 -15.17 -0.52 -12.82
N GLN A 70 -13.90 -0.27 -13.14
CA GLN A 70 -12.76 -0.81 -12.41
C GLN A 70 -12.52 -0.09 -11.09
N ARG A 71 -12.12 -0.87 -10.08
CA ARG A 71 -11.85 -0.42 -8.71
C ARG A 71 -10.62 -1.15 -8.21
N THR A 72 -9.67 -0.43 -7.63
CA THR A 72 -8.48 -0.99 -6.96
C THR A 72 -8.54 -0.66 -5.47
N VAL A 73 -8.56 -1.72 -4.66
CA VAL A 73 -8.55 -1.70 -3.20
C VAL A 73 -7.15 -2.11 -2.74
N ILE A 74 -6.49 -1.24 -1.98
CA ILE A 74 -5.23 -1.59 -1.31
C ILE A 74 -5.57 -2.05 0.11
N TRP A 75 -5.02 -3.18 0.56
CA TRP A 75 -5.16 -3.70 1.92
C TRP A 75 -3.84 -3.68 2.68
N LEU A 76 -3.89 -3.19 3.91
CA LEU A 76 -2.75 -3.04 4.83
C LEU A 76 -3.10 -3.64 6.22
N ASN A 77 -2.43 -4.71 6.64
CA ASN A 77 -2.44 -5.11 8.06
C ASN A 77 -1.56 -4.14 8.90
N GLY A 78 -1.74 -4.16 10.22
CA GLY A 78 -1.19 -3.17 11.14
C GLY A 78 0.14 -3.56 11.81
N GLY A 79 0.08 -3.81 13.13
CA GLY A 79 1.26 -4.03 13.98
C GLY A 79 1.58 -2.84 14.90
N PRO A 80 2.55 -1.97 14.59
CA PRO A 80 3.19 -1.77 13.29
C PRO A 80 4.18 -2.85 12.89
N GLY A 81 4.20 -3.19 11.60
CA GLY A 81 5.13 -4.16 11.01
C GLY A 81 4.61 -5.60 10.96
N CYS A 82 3.29 -5.80 10.90
CA CYS A 82 2.66 -7.09 10.62
C CYS A 82 2.32 -7.23 9.12
N SER A 83 2.42 -8.45 8.60
CA SER A 83 2.34 -8.75 7.18
C SER A 83 0.92 -8.65 6.63
N SER A 84 0.76 -7.99 5.48
CA SER A 84 -0.52 -7.97 4.75
C SER A 84 -0.86 -9.32 4.10
N MET A 85 0.02 -10.32 4.24
CA MET A 85 -0.27 -11.70 3.89
C MET A 85 -1.27 -12.34 4.86
N ASP A 86 -1.43 -11.85 6.09
CA ASP A 86 -2.51 -12.28 6.97
C ASP A 86 -3.88 -11.92 6.33
N GLY A 87 -4.00 -10.68 5.86
CA GLY A 87 -5.08 -10.22 5.00
C GLY A 87 -5.39 -11.16 3.83
N ALA A 88 -4.33 -11.56 3.11
CA ALA A 88 -4.44 -12.37 1.89
C ALA A 88 -4.81 -13.85 2.11
N PHE A 89 -4.33 -14.45 3.21
CA PHE A 89 -4.40 -15.90 3.44
C PHE A 89 -5.28 -16.32 4.63
N LEU A 90 -5.70 -15.39 5.49
CA LEU A 90 -6.52 -15.66 6.67
C LEU A 90 -7.82 -14.84 6.67
N GLU A 91 -7.85 -13.65 6.05
CA GLU A 91 -8.95 -12.69 6.21
C GLU A 91 -9.79 -12.42 4.95
N ASN A 92 -9.38 -11.49 4.09
CA ASN A 92 -10.23 -10.97 3.01
C ASN A 92 -9.70 -11.27 1.60
N GLY A 93 -8.49 -11.82 1.48
CA GLY A 93 -8.00 -12.38 0.23
C GLY A 93 -8.74 -13.64 -0.21
N PRO A 94 -8.38 -14.18 -1.39
CA PRO A 94 -9.05 -15.33 -1.99
C PRO A 94 -8.74 -16.66 -1.28
N PHE A 95 -7.84 -16.68 -0.30
CA PHE A 95 -7.34 -17.90 0.33
C PHE A 95 -7.75 -18.06 1.80
N ARG A 96 -7.72 -19.32 2.24
CA ARG A 96 -7.81 -19.76 3.63
C ARG A 96 -6.79 -20.88 3.87
N MET A 97 -6.11 -20.83 5.01
CA MET A 97 -5.28 -21.94 5.49
C MET A 97 -6.15 -23.10 5.98
N THR A 98 -5.94 -24.30 5.45
CA THR A 98 -6.49 -25.54 6.02
C THR A 98 -5.66 -26.00 7.23
N LYS A 99 -6.19 -26.93 8.03
CA LYS A 99 -5.49 -27.47 9.21
C LYS A 99 -4.19 -28.21 8.83
N GLU A 100 -4.19 -28.79 7.64
CA GLU A 100 -3.13 -29.55 7.00
C GLU A 100 -2.02 -28.66 6.40
N GLY A 101 -2.18 -27.33 6.42
CA GLY A 101 -1.21 -26.40 5.84
C GLY A 101 -1.28 -26.30 4.31
N LEU A 102 -2.46 -26.55 3.75
CA LEU A 102 -2.81 -26.33 2.34
C LEU A 102 -3.67 -25.06 2.21
N LEU A 103 -3.88 -24.60 0.97
CA LEU A 103 -4.76 -23.46 0.67
C LEU A 103 -6.11 -23.95 0.13
N SER A 104 -7.19 -23.30 0.58
CA SER A 104 -8.55 -23.40 0.02
C SER A 104 -9.11 -22.01 -0.28
N GLY A 105 -10.20 -21.92 -1.03
CA GLY A 105 -10.86 -20.66 -1.39
C GLY A 105 -11.64 -20.01 -0.24
N ASN A 106 -11.60 -18.68 -0.19
CA ASN A 106 -12.44 -17.85 0.68
C ASN A 106 -13.75 -17.49 -0.03
N GLN A 107 -14.91 -17.77 0.60
CA GLN A 107 -16.22 -17.42 0.02
C GLN A 107 -16.61 -15.94 0.24
N GLY A 108 -15.91 -15.21 1.12
CA GLY A 108 -16.05 -13.76 1.29
C GLY A 108 -14.81 -13.00 0.82
N GLU A 109 -14.21 -13.44 -0.29
CA GLU A 109 -13.03 -12.79 -0.88
C GLU A 109 -13.39 -11.39 -1.41
N TRP A 110 -12.57 -10.39 -1.10
CA TRP A 110 -12.79 -9.00 -1.51
C TRP A 110 -12.49 -8.75 -3.00
N ASN A 111 -11.89 -9.73 -3.69
CA ASN A 111 -11.64 -9.66 -5.13
C ASN A 111 -12.81 -10.17 -6.01
N GLU A 112 -14.01 -10.34 -5.47
CA GLU A 112 -15.19 -10.68 -6.31
C GLU A 112 -15.48 -9.55 -7.32
N PHE A 113 -15.41 -8.28 -6.88
CA PHE A 113 -15.77 -7.09 -7.69
C PHE A 113 -14.71 -5.98 -7.74
N SER A 114 -13.59 -6.14 -7.05
CA SER A 114 -12.47 -5.18 -7.02
C SER A 114 -11.13 -5.87 -7.22
N ASN A 115 -10.18 -5.17 -7.83
CA ASN A 115 -8.77 -5.52 -7.77
C ASN A 115 -8.32 -5.34 -6.31
N VAL A 116 -7.62 -6.32 -5.72
CA VAL A 116 -7.14 -6.21 -4.33
C VAL A 116 -5.63 -6.38 -4.28
N VAL A 117 -4.93 -5.37 -3.73
CA VAL A 117 -3.48 -5.36 -3.58
C VAL A 117 -3.12 -5.39 -2.09
N PHE A 118 -2.62 -6.53 -1.63
CA PHE A 118 -2.04 -6.72 -0.31
C PHE A 118 -0.60 -6.24 -0.34
N VAL A 119 -0.23 -5.27 0.50
CA VAL A 119 1.13 -4.70 0.51
C VAL A 119 1.78 -4.90 1.87
N ASP A 120 2.87 -5.66 1.92
CA ASP A 120 3.69 -5.76 3.12
C ASP A 120 4.41 -4.43 3.33
N GLN A 121 4.05 -3.68 4.36
CA GLN A 121 4.65 -2.39 4.67
C GLN A 121 4.65 -2.14 6.17
N PRO A 122 5.62 -1.36 6.70
CA PRO A 122 6.72 -0.69 6.01
C PRO A 122 7.85 -1.64 5.60
N ALA A 123 8.90 -1.12 4.94
CA ALA A 123 10.03 -1.95 4.47
C ALA A 123 10.70 -2.73 5.63
N GLY A 124 10.82 -4.05 5.49
CA GLY A 124 11.22 -4.97 6.57
C GLY A 124 10.06 -5.77 7.20
N THR A 125 8.81 -5.53 6.79
CA THR A 125 7.61 -6.26 7.21
C THR A 125 7.35 -7.48 6.33
N GLY A 126 6.99 -8.65 6.88
CA GLY A 126 6.58 -9.81 6.08
C GLY A 126 7.64 -10.26 5.06
N LEU A 127 7.28 -10.21 3.77
CA LEU A 127 8.17 -10.46 2.63
C LEU A 127 8.88 -9.19 2.12
N SER A 128 8.57 -8.00 2.64
CA SER A 128 9.25 -6.74 2.29
C SER A 128 10.65 -6.66 2.88
N TYR A 129 11.58 -6.15 2.10
CA TYR A 129 13.00 -6.12 2.46
C TYR A 129 13.47 -4.72 2.87
N SER A 130 14.25 -4.71 3.96
CA SER A 130 15.07 -3.60 4.43
C SER A 130 16.16 -4.22 5.31
N LEU A 131 17.37 -3.66 5.25
CA LEU A 131 18.36 -3.91 6.31
C LEU A 131 17.91 -3.18 7.60
N PRO A 132 18.24 -3.67 8.81
CA PRO A 132 17.72 -3.11 10.06
C PRO A 132 18.10 -1.64 10.31
N GLU A 133 19.28 -1.22 9.85
CA GLU A 133 19.76 0.17 9.89
C GLU A 133 19.07 1.10 8.87
N ASN A 134 18.29 0.52 7.94
CA ASN A 134 17.54 1.22 6.89
C ASN A 134 16.02 1.21 7.14
N TYR A 135 15.55 0.69 8.28
CA TYR A 135 14.12 0.68 8.62
C TYR A 135 13.55 2.11 8.63
N PRO A 136 12.35 2.34 8.06
CA PRO A 136 11.77 3.68 7.98
C PRO A 136 11.41 4.23 9.37
N HIS A 137 11.77 5.49 9.60
CA HIS A 137 11.59 6.17 10.89
C HIS A 137 10.27 6.96 10.92
N GLY A 138 9.24 6.36 11.53
CA GLY A 138 7.93 6.99 11.73
C GLY A 138 7.07 7.08 10.46
N LEU A 139 5.85 7.62 10.61
CA LEU A 139 4.82 7.59 9.55
C LEU A 139 5.22 8.41 8.31
N SER A 140 5.97 9.51 8.48
CA SER A 140 6.37 10.37 7.36
C SER A 140 7.22 9.64 6.31
N GLN A 141 8.23 8.86 6.75
CA GLN A 141 9.06 8.09 5.83
C GLN A 141 8.29 6.91 5.23
N THR A 142 7.48 6.21 6.03
CA THR A 142 6.59 5.15 5.56
C THR A 142 5.68 5.61 4.42
N VAL A 143 5.05 6.77 4.55
CA VAL A 143 4.17 7.34 3.51
C VAL A 143 4.96 7.72 2.26
N SER A 144 6.16 8.29 2.41
CA SER A 144 7.02 8.63 1.27
C SER A 144 7.37 7.38 0.45
N ASP A 145 7.85 6.32 1.12
CA ASP A 145 8.17 5.04 0.49
C ASP A 145 6.90 4.42 -0.15
N PHE A 146 5.74 4.56 0.48
CA PHE A 146 4.46 4.05 -0.05
C PHE A 146 3.95 4.81 -1.29
N LEU A 147 4.17 6.13 -1.38
CA LEU A 147 3.85 6.89 -2.59
C LEU A 147 4.76 6.50 -3.77
N VAL A 148 6.04 6.19 -3.51
CA VAL A 148 6.94 5.63 -4.54
C VAL A 148 6.49 4.23 -4.96
N PHE A 149 6.03 3.40 -4.01
CA PHE A 149 5.42 2.11 -4.33
C PHE A 149 4.23 2.26 -5.27
N LEU A 150 3.28 3.16 -4.98
CA LEU A 150 2.11 3.38 -5.86
C LEU A 150 2.52 3.89 -7.25
N ASP A 151 3.48 4.84 -7.31
CA ASP A 151 3.98 5.36 -8.57
C ASP A 151 4.56 4.23 -9.45
N ASN A 152 5.42 3.39 -8.88
CA ASN A 152 6.04 2.26 -9.57
C ASN A 152 5.01 1.14 -9.89
N PHE A 153 4.07 0.87 -8.98
CA PHE A 153 2.99 -0.11 -9.18
C PHE A 153 2.12 0.26 -10.39
N PHE A 154 1.71 1.52 -10.53
CA PHE A 154 0.92 1.97 -11.69
C PHE A 154 1.76 2.23 -12.95
N GLU A 155 3.08 2.20 -12.88
CA GLU A 155 3.96 2.09 -14.07
C GLU A 155 4.08 0.63 -14.54
N ILE A 156 4.04 -0.35 -13.62
CA ILE A 156 3.98 -1.79 -13.91
C ILE A 156 2.57 -2.20 -14.37
N PHE A 157 1.50 -1.64 -13.79
CA PHE A 157 0.10 -1.96 -14.11
C PHE A 157 -0.72 -0.72 -14.54
N PRO A 158 -0.35 -0.05 -15.65
CA PRO A 158 -0.95 1.20 -16.09
C PRO A 158 -2.41 1.07 -16.53
N GLN A 159 -2.90 -0.15 -16.78
CA GLN A 159 -4.32 -0.39 -17.03
C GLN A 159 -5.21 -0.07 -15.82
N TYR A 160 -4.68 -0.12 -14.59
CA TYR A 160 -5.42 0.18 -13.35
C TYR A 160 -5.17 1.60 -12.82
N LYS A 161 -4.33 2.39 -13.50
CA LYS A 161 -3.94 3.75 -13.07
C LYS A 161 -5.12 4.73 -12.92
N ASN A 162 -6.21 4.47 -13.65
CA ASN A 162 -7.42 5.30 -13.65
C ASN A 162 -8.59 4.67 -12.87
N ASP A 163 -8.38 3.53 -12.21
CA ASP A 163 -9.38 2.89 -11.35
C ASP A 163 -9.87 3.84 -10.26
N GLU A 164 -11.07 3.61 -9.72
CA GLU A 164 -11.39 4.17 -8.41
C GLU A 164 -10.51 3.50 -7.36
N LEU A 165 -9.65 4.29 -6.72
CA LEU A 165 -8.68 3.83 -5.72
C LEU A 165 -9.29 3.94 -4.32
N TYR A 166 -9.10 2.90 -3.53
CA TYR A 166 -9.50 2.85 -2.12
C TYR A 166 -8.32 2.34 -1.29
N ILE A 167 -7.99 3.01 -0.18
CA ILE A 167 -6.93 2.57 0.74
C ILE A 167 -7.60 2.02 1.99
N THR A 168 -7.31 0.77 2.33
CA THR A 168 -8.01 0.02 3.38
C THR A 168 -7.03 -0.75 4.25
N GLY A 169 -7.47 -1.16 5.44
CA GLY A 169 -6.65 -1.95 6.34
C GLY A 169 -7.23 -2.03 7.74
N GLU A 170 -6.46 -2.62 8.66
CA GLU A 170 -6.90 -2.84 10.04
C GLU A 170 -5.85 -2.47 11.10
N SER A 171 -6.27 -2.41 12.37
CA SER A 171 -5.36 -2.29 13.51
C SER A 171 -4.52 -1.00 13.44
N PHE A 172 -3.19 -1.08 13.53
CA PHE A 172 -2.29 0.06 13.33
C PHE A 172 -2.38 0.71 11.93
N SER A 173 -3.04 0.10 10.94
CA SER A 173 -3.43 0.79 9.70
C SER A 173 -4.44 1.92 9.94
N GLY A 174 -5.06 2.00 11.13
CA GLY A 174 -5.67 3.22 11.62
C GLY A 174 -4.74 4.44 11.61
N GLN A 175 -3.43 4.23 11.73
CA GLN A 175 -2.41 5.26 11.49
C GLN A 175 -2.03 5.35 10.00
N TYR A 176 -1.67 4.23 9.35
CA TYR A 176 -1.14 4.24 7.98
C TYR A 176 -2.14 4.79 6.95
N VAL A 177 -3.40 4.35 6.99
CA VAL A 177 -4.41 4.62 5.96
C VAL A 177 -4.76 6.11 5.85
N PRO A 178 -5.07 6.85 6.95
CA PRO A 178 -5.29 8.30 6.87
C PRO A 178 -4.04 9.07 6.43
N TYR A 179 -2.84 8.64 6.87
CA TYR A 179 -1.58 9.26 6.51
C TYR A 179 -1.29 9.17 5.00
N ILE A 180 -1.49 7.98 4.42
CA ILE A 180 -1.38 7.74 2.97
C ILE A 180 -2.46 8.54 2.21
N ALA A 181 -3.72 8.49 2.65
CA ALA A 181 -4.82 9.19 2.00
C ALA A 181 -4.62 10.72 1.98
N ASN A 182 -4.25 11.32 3.11
CA ASN A 182 -3.92 12.75 3.21
C ASN A 182 -2.78 13.14 2.26
N ALA A 183 -1.74 12.31 2.12
CA ALA A 183 -0.64 12.60 1.20
C ALA A 183 -1.05 12.49 -0.27
N ILE A 184 -1.90 11.52 -0.63
CA ILE A 184 -2.49 11.41 -1.98
C ILE A 184 -3.37 12.63 -2.29
N LEU A 185 -4.24 13.03 -1.36
CA LEU A 185 -5.14 14.18 -1.54
C LEU A 185 -4.36 15.49 -1.76
N LYS A 186 -3.36 15.78 -0.91
CA LYS A 186 -2.51 16.97 -1.08
C LYS A 186 -1.75 16.95 -2.42
N ARG A 187 -1.17 15.81 -2.79
CA ARG A 187 -0.46 15.65 -4.07
C ARG A 187 -1.38 15.86 -5.29
N ASN A 188 -2.65 15.50 -5.18
CA ASN A 188 -3.67 15.73 -6.21
C ASN A 188 -4.02 17.23 -6.35
N GLU A 189 -4.05 17.98 -5.24
CA GLU A 189 -4.36 19.43 -5.22
C GLU A 189 -3.24 20.28 -5.83
N GLU A 190 -1.99 19.81 -5.80
CA GLU A 190 -0.81 20.46 -6.38
C GLU A 190 -0.77 20.45 -7.94
N ASN A 191 -1.84 20.04 -8.62
CA ASN A 191 -1.97 19.99 -10.09
C ASN A 191 -0.87 19.18 -10.81
N ASN A 192 -0.30 18.18 -10.14
CA ASN A 192 0.73 17.32 -10.70
C ASN A 192 0.17 16.32 -11.73
N LYS A 193 0.99 15.90 -12.71
CA LYS A 193 0.59 14.90 -13.73
C LYS A 193 0.49 13.45 -13.19
N LYS A 194 0.52 13.26 -11.87
CA LYS A 194 0.53 11.97 -11.17
C LYS A 194 -0.62 11.86 -10.15
N ASN A 195 -1.83 12.26 -10.54
CA ASN A 195 -2.98 12.19 -9.65
C ASN A 195 -3.52 10.75 -9.53
N TYR A 196 -4.01 10.39 -8.34
CA TYR A 196 -4.76 9.15 -8.10
C TYR A 196 -6.23 9.45 -7.83
N ASN A 197 -7.12 8.65 -8.42
CA ASN A 197 -8.57 8.77 -8.27
C ASN A 197 -9.05 8.13 -6.96
N LEU A 198 -8.51 8.60 -5.83
CA LEU A 198 -8.86 8.16 -4.48
C LEU A 198 -10.32 8.52 -4.17
N LYS A 199 -11.14 7.53 -3.85
CA LYS A 199 -12.58 7.69 -3.56
C LYS A 199 -12.94 7.56 -2.10
N GLY A 200 -12.16 6.80 -1.33
CA GLY A 200 -12.40 6.67 0.10
C GLY A 200 -11.34 5.84 0.81
N ILE A 201 -11.48 5.80 2.14
CA ILE A 201 -10.73 4.90 3.02
C ILE A 201 -11.66 4.06 3.89
N LEU A 202 -11.24 2.84 4.22
CA LEU A 202 -11.99 1.91 5.05
C LEU A 202 -11.05 1.23 6.08
N ILE A 203 -11.34 1.41 7.37
CA ILE A 203 -10.44 1.05 8.47
C ILE A 203 -11.18 0.14 9.45
N GLY A 204 -10.67 -1.09 9.62
CA GLY A 204 -11.19 -2.07 10.57
C GLY A 204 -10.46 -2.03 11.89
N ASN A 205 -11.21 -2.03 13.01
CA ASN A 205 -10.66 -2.17 14.36
C ASN A 205 -9.40 -1.30 14.54
N GLY A 206 -9.48 -0.05 14.09
CA GLY A 206 -8.32 0.78 13.81
C GLY A 206 -7.86 1.54 15.05
N TRP A 207 -6.55 1.50 15.32
CA TRP A 207 -5.93 2.34 16.35
C TRP A 207 -5.67 3.73 15.77
N ILE A 208 -6.58 4.67 15.99
CA ILE A 208 -6.62 5.99 15.31
C ILE A 208 -6.34 7.14 16.30
N ASP A 209 -7.08 7.20 17.41
CA ASP A 209 -6.85 8.13 18.52
C ASP A 209 -6.41 7.34 19.77
N PRO A 210 -5.11 7.32 20.09
CA PRO A 210 -4.58 6.53 21.19
C PRO A 210 -5.28 6.79 22.51
N LEU A 211 -5.60 8.05 22.82
CA LEU A 211 -6.11 8.45 24.13
C LEU A 211 -7.51 7.89 24.38
N THR A 212 -8.42 7.98 23.39
CA THR A 212 -9.76 7.38 23.52
C THR A 212 -9.70 5.85 23.57
N HIS A 213 -8.79 5.21 22.82
CA HIS A 213 -8.58 3.76 22.96
C HIS A 213 -8.14 3.36 24.38
N TYR A 214 -7.10 3.98 24.95
CA TYR A 214 -6.66 3.64 26.33
C TYR A 214 -7.75 3.92 27.38
N LYS A 215 -8.52 5.00 27.23
CA LYS A 215 -9.66 5.33 28.10
C LYS A 215 -10.81 4.32 28.00
N SER A 216 -11.05 3.78 26.80
CA SER A 216 -12.16 2.84 26.55
C SER A 216 -11.97 1.46 27.17
N TYR A 217 -10.72 1.04 27.45
CA TYR A 217 -10.41 -0.30 27.92
C TYR A 217 -11.13 -0.68 29.21
N LEU A 218 -11.18 0.20 30.22
CA LEU A 218 -11.85 -0.07 31.48
C LEU A 218 -13.39 -0.18 31.34
N PRO A 219 -14.11 0.82 30.80
CA PRO A 219 -15.57 0.71 30.63
C PRO A 219 -15.96 -0.44 29.69
N PHE A 220 -15.17 -0.73 28.64
CA PHE A 220 -15.39 -1.91 27.79
C PHE A 220 -15.25 -3.22 28.59
N SER A 221 -14.22 -3.32 29.42
CA SER A 221 -13.95 -4.51 30.22
C SER A 221 -14.99 -4.75 31.31
N ILE A 222 -15.50 -3.69 31.95
CA ILE A 222 -16.60 -3.79 32.91
C ILE A 222 -17.90 -4.20 32.21
N LYS A 223 -18.24 -3.55 31.09
CA LYS A 223 -19.45 -3.84 30.29
C LYS A 223 -19.51 -5.30 29.82
N ASN A 224 -18.36 -5.89 29.47
CA ASN A 224 -18.25 -7.27 29.00
C ASN A 224 -17.86 -8.29 30.10
N GLY A 225 -17.84 -7.89 31.39
CA GLY A 225 -17.54 -8.80 32.50
C GLY A 225 -16.10 -9.36 32.51
N LEU A 226 -15.16 -8.68 31.84
CA LEU A 226 -13.73 -8.99 31.89
C LEU A 226 -13.07 -8.48 33.17
N VAL A 227 -13.56 -7.35 33.70
CA VAL A 227 -13.18 -6.72 34.98
C VAL A 227 -14.44 -6.53 35.81
N LYS A 228 -14.38 -6.84 37.10
CA LYS A 228 -15.51 -6.77 38.03
C LYS A 228 -15.60 -5.38 38.68
N LYS A 229 -16.80 -4.81 38.73
CA LYS A 229 -17.03 -3.53 39.39
C LYS A 229 -16.84 -3.64 40.91
N GLY A 230 -16.15 -2.68 41.52
CA GLY A 230 -15.74 -2.68 42.92
C GLY A 230 -14.59 -3.63 43.24
N SER A 231 -13.79 -4.03 42.24
CA SER A 231 -12.61 -4.88 42.46
C SER A 231 -11.31 -4.08 42.52
N GLU A 232 -10.30 -4.63 43.21
CA GLU A 232 -8.94 -4.07 43.21
C GLU A 232 -8.38 -3.91 41.79
N GLN A 233 -8.74 -4.83 40.87
CA GLN A 233 -8.38 -4.75 39.46
C GLN A 233 -8.96 -3.49 38.79
N GLU A 234 -10.22 -3.13 39.05
CA GLU A 234 -10.80 -1.87 38.57
C GLU A 234 -10.05 -0.66 39.12
N GLU A 235 -9.74 -0.63 40.42
CA GLU A 235 -9.03 0.50 41.04
C GLU A 235 -7.62 0.70 40.46
N GLN A 236 -6.86 -0.38 40.28
CA GLN A 236 -5.53 -0.33 39.68
C GLN A 236 -5.57 0.15 38.22
N ILE A 237 -6.50 -0.39 37.41
CA ILE A 237 -6.67 0.04 36.01
C ILE A 237 -7.13 1.51 35.95
N GLN A 238 -8.08 1.91 36.80
CA GLN A 238 -8.59 3.29 36.84
C GLN A 238 -7.50 4.30 37.20
N LYS A 239 -6.52 3.90 38.04
CA LYS A 239 -5.33 4.70 38.29
C LYS A 239 -4.44 4.80 37.03
N ALA A 240 -4.11 3.67 36.41
CA ALA A 240 -3.28 3.64 35.21
C ALA A 240 -3.87 4.47 34.04
N VAL A 241 -5.20 4.45 33.86
CA VAL A 241 -5.91 5.31 32.90
C VAL A 241 -5.71 6.80 33.22
N LYS A 242 -5.81 7.22 34.49
CA LYS A 242 -5.60 8.63 34.88
C LYS A 242 -4.14 9.07 34.69
N ASP A 243 -3.19 8.20 35.01
CA ASP A 243 -1.77 8.46 34.81
C ASP A 243 -1.45 8.61 33.31
N CYS A 244 -2.09 7.79 32.45
CA CYS A 244 -2.06 7.93 30.99
C CYS A 244 -2.67 9.26 30.50
N GLU A 245 -3.87 9.63 30.95
CA GLU A 245 -4.49 10.93 30.60
C GLU A 245 -3.59 12.13 30.97
N LEU A 246 -2.95 12.07 32.14
CA LEU A 246 -2.02 13.09 32.60
C LEU A 246 -0.77 13.18 31.70
N ALA A 247 -0.26 12.06 31.20
CA ALA A 247 0.87 12.02 30.28
C ALA A 247 0.53 12.69 28.93
N PHE A 248 -0.63 12.35 28.34
CA PHE A 248 -1.12 12.99 27.11
C PHE A 248 -1.30 14.51 27.27
N SER A 249 -1.86 14.97 28.40
CA SER A 249 -2.05 16.42 28.63
C SER A 249 -0.75 17.23 28.68
N LYS A 250 0.38 16.60 29.06
CA LYS A 250 1.72 17.21 29.08
C LYS A 250 2.40 17.23 27.69
N LYS A 251 1.75 16.73 26.63
CA LYS A 251 2.29 16.56 25.27
C LYS A 251 3.58 15.73 25.20
N GLN A 252 3.84 14.89 26.21
CA GLN A 252 4.99 13.99 26.21
C GLN A 252 4.66 12.73 25.41
N LEU A 253 4.65 12.83 24.08
CA LEU A 253 4.28 11.74 23.17
C LEU A 253 5.13 10.45 23.31
N LYS A 254 6.25 10.50 24.04
CA LYS A 254 7.05 9.32 24.41
C LYS A 254 6.43 8.48 25.54
N ASP A 255 5.46 9.02 26.27
CA ASP A 255 4.83 8.38 27.43
C ASP A 255 3.66 7.43 27.07
N ILE A 256 3.42 7.12 25.79
CA ILE A 256 2.46 6.08 25.39
C ILE A 256 2.77 4.74 26.10
N GLN A 257 4.06 4.47 26.38
CA GLN A 257 4.53 3.33 27.16
C GLN A 257 3.92 3.23 28.57
N ASN A 258 3.55 4.36 29.19
CA ASN A 258 2.88 4.34 30.50
C ASN A 258 1.45 3.78 30.39
N CYS A 259 0.81 3.98 29.24
CA CYS A 259 -0.54 3.52 28.93
C CYS A 259 -0.59 2.02 28.53
N ASP A 260 0.48 1.46 27.97
CA ASP A 260 0.54 0.07 27.48
C ASP A 260 0.29 -0.98 28.59
N SER A 261 0.54 -0.61 29.84
CA SER A 261 0.23 -1.45 31.01
C SER A 261 -1.26 -1.73 31.19
N ILE A 262 -2.16 -0.82 30.75
CA ILE A 262 -3.61 -0.86 30.97
C ILE A 262 -4.22 -2.14 30.37
N LEU A 263 -3.90 -2.45 29.11
CA LEU A 263 -4.41 -3.65 28.44
C LEU A 263 -3.85 -4.92 29.10
N SER A 264 -2.57 -4.93 29.49
CA SER A 264 -1.95 -6.04 30.22
C SER A 264 -2.68 -6.34 31.54
N MET A 265 -3.06 -5.32 32.30
CA MET A 265 -3.81 -5.47 33.56
C MET A 265 -5.19 -6.11 33.40
N ILE A 266 -5.78 -6.04 32.20
CA ILE A 266 -7.10 -6.61 31.87
C ILE A 266 -6.98 -8.08 31.41
N ILE A 267 -6.02 -8.36 30.54
CA ILE A 267 -5.94 -9.64 29.82
C ILE A 267 -5.04 -10.69 30.48
N LYS A 268 -4.07 -10.29 31.33
CA LYS A 268 -3.15 -11.21 32.01
C LYS A 268 -3.77 -11.78 33.30
N PRO A 269 -3.37 -12.99 33.74
CA PRO A 269 -4.03 -13.68 34.83
C PRO A 269 -3.76 -13.07 36.21
N ASP A 270 -2.74 -12.21 36.33
CA ASP A 270 -2.22 -11.69 37.61
C ASP A 270 -3.32 -11.04 38.46
N LEU A 271 -4.06 -10.08 37.88
CA LEU A 271 -5.12 -9.31 38.55
C LEU A 271 -6.53 -9.91 38.37
N ARG A 272 -6.69 -10.96 37.55
CA ARG A 272 -8.00 -11.54 37.22
C ARG A 272 -8.49 -12.51 38.29
N GLU A 273 -9.80 -12.58 38.52
CA GLU A 273 -10.41 -13.59 39.39
C GLU A 273 -10.30 -15.01 38.80
N ASP A 274 -10.46 -15.17 37.48
CA ASP A 274 -10.48 -16.48 36.81
C ASP A 274 -9.08 -17.07 36.51
N LYS A 275 -8.01 -16.33 36.83
CA LYS A 275 -6.59 -16.67 36.57
C LYS A 275 -6.30 -17.22 35.17
N LYS A 276 -7.08 -16.78 34.17
CA LYS A 276 -6.88 -17.11 32.75
C LYS A 276 -6.43 -15.89 31.97
N CYS A 277 -5.63 -16.13 30.93
CA CYS A 277 -5.32 -15.11 29.93
C CYS A 277 -6.53 -14.93 28.99
N VAL A 278 -6.85 -13.70 28.62
CA VAL A 278 -7.87 -13.39 27.60
C VAL A 278 -7.16 -13.01 26.30
N ASN A 279 -7.69 -13.40 25.14
CA ASN A 279 -7.16 -12.93 23.87
C ASN A 279 -7.51 -11.44 23.69
N MET A 280 -6.51 -10.59 23.47
CA MET A 280 -6.71 -9.16 23.22
C MET A 280 -7.51 -8.87 21.95
N TYR A 281 -7.51 -9.81 21.00
CA TYR A 281 -8.22 -9.70 19.73
C TYR A 281 -9.66 -10.23 19.78
N ASP A 282 -9.98 -11.09 20.77
CA ASP A 282 -11.32 -11.69 20.93
C ASP A 282 -11.61 -12.03 22.39
N LEU A 283 -12.49 -11.26 23.04
CA LEU A 283 -12.91 -11.46 24.43
C LEU A 283 -13.55 -12.82 24.73
N ARG A 284 -14.01 -13.54 23.69
CA ARG A 284 -14.59 -14.89 23.81
C ARG A 284 -13.52 -15.96 24.09
N LEU A 285 -12.26 -15.69 23.73
CA LEU A 285 -11.16 -16.66 23.81
C LEU A 285 -10.36 -16.48 25.10
N LYS A 286 -10.29 -17.55 25.91
CA LYS A 286 -9.57 -17.59 27.19
C LYS A 286 -8.68 -18.82 27.29
N TYR A 287 -7.47 -18.65 27.81
CA TYR A 287 -6.44 -19.68 27.89
C TYR A 287 -5.87 -19.82 29.31
N PRO A 288 -5.52 -21.03 29.77
CA PRO A 288 -4.84 -21.22 31.07
C PRO A 288 -3.43 -20.62 31.12
N SER A 289 -2.72 -20.61 29.98
CA SER A 289 -1.44 -19.96 29.78
C SER A 289 -1.58 -18.88 28.70
N CYS A 290 -0.73 -17.85 28.71
CA CYS A 290 -0.78 -16.76 27.73
C CYS A 290 -0.13 -17.13 26.37
N ASP A 291 -0.07 -18.43 26.03
CA ASP A 291 0.40 -18.94 24.74
C ASP A 291 -0.72 -18.83 23.70
N MET A 292 -0.95 -17.59 23.25
CA MET A 292 -2.04 -17.26 22.33
C MET A 292 -1.70 -17.70 20.90
N LYS A 293 -2.34 -18.78 20.46
CA LYS A 293 -2.31 -19.27 19.07
C LYS A 293 -3.61 -18.88 18.39
N TRP A 294 -3.64 -17.66 17.87
CA TRP A 294 -4.76 -17.06 17.16
C TRP A 294 -4.21 -16.23 15.98
N PRO A 295 -4.95 -16.12 14.86
CA PRO A 295 -6.12 -16.91 14.50
C PRO A 295 -5.76 -18.38 14.23
N ASN A 296 -6.77 -19.25 14.02
CA ASN A 296 -6.48 -20.61 13.56
C ASN A 296 -5.90 -20.52 12.15
N GLY A 297 -4.71 -21.10 11.94
CA GLY A 297 -4.02 -21.08 10.65
C GLY A 297 -2.75 -20.21 10.62
N SER A 298 -2.47 -19.35 11.59
CA SER A 298 -1.26 -18.51 11.60
C SER A 298 0.04 -19.33 11.64
N VAL A 299 0.06 -20.42 12.43
CA VAL A 299 1.18 -21.37 12.47
C VAL A 299 1.37 -22.06 11.11
N GLN A 300 0.27 -22.50 10.48
CA GLN A 300 0.28 -23.08 9.15
C GLN A 300 0.75 -22.08 8.09
N LEU A 301 0.31 -20.81 8.16
CA LEU A 301 0.73 -19.74 7.27
C LEU A 301 2.24 -19.47 7.41
N THR A 302 2.73 -19.40 8.64
CA THR A 302 4.18 -19.28 8.95
C THR A 302 4.98 -20.40 8.32
N SER A 303 4.51 -21.65 8.43
CA SER A 303 5.15 -22.80 7.79
C SER A 303 5.03 -22.77 6.26
N TYR A 304 3.93 -22.23 5.72
CA TYR A 304 3.64 -22.15 4.29
C TYR A 304 4.50 -21.10 3.58
N LEU A 305 4.49 -19.85 4.06
CA LEU A 305 5.26 -18.72 3.49
C LEU A 305 6.78 -18.82 3.73
N ARG A 306 7.26 -19.90 4.36
CA ARG A 306 8.70 -20.22 4.46
C ARG A 306 9.15 -21.32 3.50
N LYS A 307 8.24 -21.93 2.73
CA LYS A 307 8.58 -22.99 1.77
C LYS A 307 9.26 -22.40 0.52
N PRO A 308 10.41 -22.93 0.07
CA PRO A 308 11.11 -22.40 -1.12
C PRO A 308 10.24 -22.39 -2.38
N GLU A 309 9.38 -23.39 -2.57
CA GLU A 309 8.45 -23.46 -3.71
C GLU A 309 7.35 -22.39 -3.65
N VAL A 310 6.92 -21.99 -2.45
CA VAL A 310 5.94 -20.91 -2.24
C VAL A 310 6.58 -19.55 -2.47
N LEU A 311 7.76 -19.31 -1.89
CA LEU A 311 8.54 -18.09 -2.11
C LEU A 311 8.86 -17.90 -3.60
N LYS A 312 9.26 -18.97 -4.30
CA LYS A 312 9.48 -18.95 -5.74
C LYS A 312 8.19 -18.66 -6.53
N ALA A 313 7.07 -19.30 -6.20
CA ALA A 313 5.80 -19.06 -6.87
C ALA A 313 5.31 -17.61 -6.69
N LEU A 314 5.59 -17.02 -5.53
CA LEU A 314 5.29 -15.62 -5.20
C LEU A 314 6.32 -14.61 -5.77
N ASN A 315 7.27 -15.05 -6.61
CA ASN A 315 8.34 -14.22 -7.18
C ASN A 315 9.15 -13.44 -6.11
N VAL A 316 9.38 -14.07 -4.95
CA VAL A 316 10.22 -13.51 -3.88
C VAL A 316 11.69 -13.57 -4.31
N ASP A 317 12.35 -12.43 -4.22
CA ASP A 317 13.79 -12.25 -4.43
C ASP A 317 14.61 -13.11 -3.44
N ASN A 318 15.18 -14.20 -3.95
CA ASN A 318 15.95 -15.17 -3.16
C ASN A 318 17.32 -14.64 -2.70
N ASP A 319 17.90 -13.67 -3.41
CA ASP A 319 19.25 -13.16 -3.10
C ASP A 319 19.24 -12.37 -1.78
N LYS A 320 18.10 -11.78 -1.44
CA LYS A 320 17.84 -11.05 -0.18
C LYS A 320 17.67 -11.95 1.05
N LYS A 321 17.59 -13.29 0.88
CA LYS A 321 17.45 -14.28 1.97
C LYS A 321 16.30 -13.98 2.94
N ILE A 322 15.18 -13.50 2.41
CA ILE A 322 13.99 -13.12 3.18
C ILE A 322 13.41 -14.36 3.86
N VAL A 323 13.12 -14.26 5.16
CA VAL A 323 12.41 -15.28 5.93
C VAL A 323 11.12 -14.65 6.44
N TRP A 324 9.97 -15.11 5.94
CA TRP A 324 8.69 -14.54 6.36
C TRP A 324 8.46 -14.70 7.86
N GLN A 325 7.90 -13.67 8.47
CA GLN A 325 7.37 -13.68 9.83
C GLN A 325 6.14 -12.79 9.85
N GLU A 326 5.13 -13.17 10.63
CA GLU A 326 3.85 -12.48 10.78
C GLU A 326 4.08 -11.01 11.15
N CYS A 327 4.77 -10.75 12.26
CA CYS A 327 5.14 -9.40 12.70
C CYS A 327 6.64 -9.26 12.97
N ASN A 328 7.27 -8.19 12.49
CA ASN A 328 8.67 -7.89 12.76
C ASN A 328 8.83 -7.02 14.02
N LEU A 329 8.90 -7.66 15.19
CA LEU A 329 9.01 -6.97 16.48
C LEU A 329 10.22 -6.03 16.59
N ARG A 330 11.36 -6.35 15.95
CA ARG A 330 12.54 -5.47 15.93
C ARG A 330 12.27 -4.18 15.14
N PHE A 331 11.51 -4.27 14.06
CA PHE A 331 11.00 -3.09 13.38
C PHE A 331 10.03 -2.32 14.28
N THR A 332 9.04 -2.99 14.88
CA THR A 332 8.05 -2.38 15.80
C THR A 332 8.72 -1.55 16.91
N GLU A 333 9.70 -2.14 17.62
CA GLU A 333 10.48 -1.49 18.67
C GLU A 333 11.31 -0.29 18.19
N THR A 334 11.74 -0.29 16.93
CA THR A 334 12.52 0.80 16.34
C THR A 334 11.59 1.92 15.87
N PHE A 335 10.49 1.56 15.22
CA PHE A 335 9.49 2.47 14.67
C PHE A 335 8.81 3.31 15.76
N LEU A 336 8.37 2.67 16.85
CA LEU A 336 7.66 3.34 17.95
C LEU A 336 8.54 4.31 18.78
N ARG A 337 9.86 4.34 18.57
CA ARG A 337 10.75 5.38 19.15
C ARG A 337 10.59 6.73 18.45
N TYR A 338 10.07 6.75 17.22
CA TYR A 338 9.84 7.95 16.43
C TYR A 338 8.40 8.40 16.58
N SER A 339 8.21 9.50 17.30
CA SER A 339 6.88 10.09 17.46
C SER A 339 6.38 10.68 16.14
N SER A 340 5.18 10.28 15.75
CA SER A 340 4.35 10.95 14.74
C SER A 340 3.04 11.36 15.43
N PRO A 341 2.42 12.50 15.05
CA PRO A 341 1.07 12.83 15.51
C PRO A 341 0.08 11.70 15.22
N PRO A 342 -0.94 11.47 16.07
CA PRO A 342 -1.96 10.48 15.77
C PRO A 342 -2.82 10.86 14.55
N SER A 343 -3.18 9.87 13.74
CA SER A 343 -3.91 10.04 12.48
C SER A 343 -5.30 10.67 12.61
N ILE A 344 -5.87 10.74 13.82
CA ILE A 344 -7.12 11.48 14.12
C ILE A 344 -7.05 12.94 13.65
N GLU A 345 -5.88 13.58 13.73
CA GLU A 345 -5.67 14.97 13.28
C GLU A 345 -5.88 15.14 11.76
N LEU A 346 -5.80 14.05 10.98
CA LEU A 346 -5.94 14.06 9.53
C LEU A 346 -7.38 13.82 9.06
N LEU A 347 -8.21 13.16 9.88
CA LEU A 347 -9.57 12.78 9.50
C LEU A 347 -10.47 13.97 9.09
N PRO A 348 -10.45 15.15 9.75
CA PRO A 348 -11.29 16.28 9.34
C PRO A 348 -11.04 16.75 7.90
N TYR A 349 -9.78 16.81 7.48
CA TYR A 349 -9.42 17.16 6.10
C TYR A 349 -9.85 16.06 5.12
N ILE A 350 -9.60 14.79 5.45
CA ILE A 350 -9.96 13.65 4.59
C ILE A 350 -11.49 13.59 4.38
N LEU A 351 -12.27 13.75 5.45
CA LEU A 351 -13.74 13.78 5.43
C LEU A 351 -14.32 14.94 4.63
N SER A 352 -13.56 16.03 4.41
CA SER A 352 -13.96 17.12 3.51
C SER A 352 -13.80 16.80 2.02
N LYS A 353 -13.14 15.69 1.68
CA LYS A 353 -12.76 15.32 0.29
C LYS A 353 -13.35 13.99 -0.16
N ILE A 354 -13.32 12.96 0.69
CA ILE A 354 -13.64 11.57 0.34
C ILE A 354 -14.43 10.88 1.44
N GLN A 355 -14.98 9.70 1.13
CA GLN A 355 -15.69 8.87 2.09
C GLN A 355 -14.73 8.17 3.06
N VAL A 356 -15.12 8.06 4.32
CA VAL A 356 -14.40 7.32 5.37
C VAL A 356 -15.35 6.32 6.00
N VAL A 357 -14.97 5.04 5.98
CA VAL A 357 -15.65 3.99 6.74
C VAL A 357 -14.75 3.55 7.89
N LEU A 358 -15.25 3.66 9.11
CA LEU A 358 -14.65 3.01 10.28
C LEU A 358 -15.55 1.82 10.63
N TYR A 359 -14.96 0.66 10.89
CA TYR A 359 -15.73 -0.49 11.39
C TYR A 359 -15.04 -1.17 12.57
N SER A 360 -15.82 -1.84 13.41
CA SER A 360 -15.31 -2.55 14.58
C SER A 360 -16.07 -3.85 14.83
N GLY A 361 -15.36 -4.97 14.93
CA GLY A 361 -15.89 -6.19 15.51
C GLY A 361 -16.18 -6.01 17.01
N ASP A 362 -17.39 -6.39 17.44
CA ASP A 362 -17.85 -6.12 18.81
C ASP A 362 -17.23 -7.02 19.90
N LYS A 363 -16.33 -7.94 19.53
CA LYS A 363 -15.58 -8.82 20.45
C LYS A 363 -14.10 -8.45 20.62
N ASP A 364 -13.60 -7.49 19.85
CA ASP A 364 -12.23 -6.98 19.99
C ASP A 364 -12.03 -6.21 21.30
N ILE A 365 -10.87 -6.37 21.94
CA ILE A 365 -10.47 -5.62 23.14
C ILE A 365 -9.47 -4.52 22.76
N ILE A 366 -8.41 -4.85 22.02
CA ILE A 366 -7.27 -3.95 21.76
C ILE A 366 -7.69 -2.71 20.97
N CYS A 367 -8.60 -2.83 20.00
CA CYS A 367 -9.19 -1.69 19.29
C CYS A 367 -10.72 -1.73 19.40
N ASN A 368 -11.20 -1.97 20.62
CA ASN A 368 -12.62 -2.14 20.92
C ASN A 368 -13.50 -0.97 20.44
N HIS A 369 -14.75 -1.33 20.14
CA HIS A 369 -15.74 -0.44 19.53
C HIS A 369 -16.09 0.81 20.37
N LEU A 370 -15.87 0.82 21.70
CA LEU A 370 -16.12 2.01 22.53
C LEU A 370 -15.04 3.07 22.32
N GLY A 371 -13.79 2.69 22.08
CA GLY A 371 -12.72 3.65 21.74
C GLY A 371 -13.00 4.37 20.43
N THR A 372 -13.47 3.63 19.42
CA THR A 372 -13.91 4.21 18.13
C THR A 372 -15.15 5.09 18.29
N GLU A 373 -16.12 4.71 19.13
CA GLU A 373 -17.29 5.56 19.44
C GLU A 373 -16.88 6.86 20.15
N ASP A 374 -16.02 6.80 21.18
CA ASP A 374 -15.53 7.96 21.91
C ASP A 374 -14.66 8.88 21.03
N LEU A 375 -13.88 8.31 20.11
CA LEU A 375 -13.17 9.05 19.06
C LEU A 375 -14.16 9.84 18.20
N ILE A 376 -15.18 9.20 17.64
CA ILE A 376 -16.14 9.86 16.74
C ILE A 376 -16.93 10.93 17.50
N ASN A 377 -17.37 10.63 18.74
CA ASN A 377 -18.03 11.59 19.62
C ASN A 377 -17.16 12.82 19.92
N ASN A 378 -15.84 12.68 19.86
CA ASN A 378 -14.89 13.77 20.07
C ASN A 378 -14.41 14.47 18.79
N LEU A 379 -14.53 13.83 17.63
CA LEU A 379 -14.13 14.38 16.33
C LEU A 379 -15.05 15.52 15.90
N GLU A 380 -14.44 16.60 15.40
CA GLU A 380 -15.11 17.67 14.66
C GLU A 380 -14.69 17.61 13.19
N TRP A 381 -15.65 17.49 12.30
CA TRP A 381 -15.45 17.47 10.85
C TRP A 381 -16.59 18.23 10.17
N ASN A 382 -16.38 18.76 8.96
CA ASN A 382 -17.46 19.34 8.14
C ASN A 382 -18.48 20.21 8.94
N GLY A 383 -17.98 21.06 9.84
CA GLY A 383 -18.75 22.05 10.61
C GLY A 383 -19.47 21.60 11.89
N ARG A 384 -19.43 20.33 12.32
CA ARG A 384 -20.04 19.89 13.60
C ARG A 384 -19.24 18.77 14.28
N LYS A 385 -19.34 18.70 15.61
CA LYS A 385 -18.75 17.66 16.46
C LYS A 385 -19.68 16.44 16.60
N GLY A 386 -19.13 15.23 16.46
CA GLY A 386 -19.86 13.97 16.67
C GLY A 386 -20.98 13.68 15.66
N PHE A 387 -21.68 12.55 15.85
CA PHE A 387 -22.88 12.18 15.10
C PHE A 387 -24.12 12.94 15.61
N ILE A 388 -24.08 14.27 15.52
CA ILE A 388 -25.09 15.20 16.02
C ILE A 388 -25.68 15.99 14.83
N GLN A 389 -27.02 16.11 14.81
CA GLN A 389 -27.79 16.89 13.84
C GLN A 389 -27.76 18.40 14.17
N GLU A 390 -28.30 19.24 13.27
CA GLU A 390 -28.31 20.71 13.47
C GLU A 390 -29.19 21.16 14.65
N ASP A 391 -30.21 20.37 14.99
CA ASP A 391 -31.10 20.59 16.14
C ASP A 391 -30.51 20.09 17.47
N GLY A 392 -29.28 19.56 17.47
CA GLY A 392 -28.61 18.99 18.64
C GLY A 392 -29.00 17.55 18.97
N THR A 393 -29.84 16.89 18.17
CA THR A 393 -30.21 15.48 18.38
C THR A 393 -29.15 14.52 17.82
N TRP A 394 -29.08 13.31 18.41
CA TRP A 394 -28.18 12.25 17.96
C TRP A 394 -28.69 11.58 16.69
N ILE A 395 -27.79 11.29 15.74
CA ILE A 395 -28.10 10.51 14.54
C ILE A 395 -28.30 9.03 14.94
N PRO A 396 -29.50 8.45 14.73
CA PRO A 396 -29.83 7.13 15.24
C PRO A 396 -29.06 6.01 14.51
N ARG A 397 -28.61 5.01 15.28
CA ARG A 397 -28.09 3.74 14.73
C ARG A 397 -29.17 3.06 13.90
N GLN A 398 -28.76 2.59 12.72
CA GLN A 398 -29.59 1.80 11.81
C GLN A 398 -29.15 0.33 11.86
N ASP A 399 -30.08 -0.60 11.76
CA ASP A 399 -29.77 -2.03 11.65
C ASP A 399 -29.13 -2.33 10.29
N TRP A 400 -27.99 -3.00 10.27
CA TRP A 400 -27.43 -3.58 9.05
C TRP A 400 -27.98 -4.98 8.86
N ILE A 401 -28.90 -5.12 7.91
CA ILE A 401 -29.49 -6.41 7.52
C ILE A 401 -28.68 -7.03 6.39
N PHE A 402 -28.22 -8.26 6.61
CA PHE A 402 -27.56 -9.12 5.64
C PHE A 402 -28.17 -10.51 5.68
N MET A 403 -28.60 -11.04 4.53
CA MET A 403 -29.27 -12.35 4.42
C MET A 403 -30.37 -12.56 5.47
N ASP A 404 -31.29 -11.59 5.55
CA ASP A 404 -32.44 -11.53 6.48
C ASP A 404 -32.08 -11.60 7.97
N LYS A 405 -30.83 -11.27 8.34
CA LYS A 405 -30.33 -11.22 9.72
C LYS A 405 -29.65 -9.89 10.02
N ILE A 406 -29.71 -9.45 11.28
CA ILE A 406 -28.93 -8.29 11.76
C ILE A 406 -27.47 -8.71 11.88
N ALA A 407 -26.63 -8.31 10.93
CA ALA A 407 -25.18 -8.49 10.96
C ALA A 407 -24.49 -7.48 11.87
N GLY A 408 -25.10 -6.30 12.05
CA GLY A 408 -24.51 -5.21 12.79
C GLY A 408 -25.40 -3.98 12.87
N TYR A 409 -24.78 -2.85 13.22
CA TYR A 409 -25.41 -1.53 13.25
C TYR A 409 -24.52 -0.54 12.54
N TYR A 410 -25.10 0.48 11.90
CA TYR A 410 -24.33 1.56 11.29
C TYR A 410 -24.88 2.95 11.61
N GLN A 411 -24.01 3.95 11.54
CA GLN A 411 -24.33 5.38 11.56
C GLN A 411 -23.60 6.04 10.38
N TYR A 412 -24.24 7.03 9.75
CA TYR A 412 -23.65 7.81 8.66
C TYR A 412 -23.93 9.29 8.86
N ASP A 413 -22.90 10.12 8.68
CA ASP A 413 -23.03 11.58 8.63
C ASP A 413 -21.83 12.22 7.92
N ARG A 414 -22.08 13.20 7.04
CA ARG A 414 -21.06 14.08 6.42
C ARG A 414 -19.78 13.33 5.98
N ASN A 415 -19.94 12.31 5.13
CA ASN A 415 -18.90 11.40 4.60
C ASN A 415 -18.28 10.38 5.57
N LEU A 416 -18.63 10.38 6.86
CA LEU A 416 -18.22 9.36 7.82
C LEU A 416 -19.31 8.29 7.95
N THR A 417 -18.96 7.03 7.72
CA THR A 417 -19.75 5.86 8.13
C THR A 417 -19.05 5.15 9.28
N TYR A 418 -19.78 4.80 10.33
CA TYR A 418 -19.32 3.90 11.38
C TYR A 418 -20.16 2.64 11.41
N ILE A 419 -19.53 1.46 11.54
CA ILE A 419 -20.19 0.15 11.51
C ILE A 419 -19.71 -0.72 12.69
N ILE A 420 -20.64 -1.26 13.46
CA ILE A 420 -20.38 -2.26 14.50
C ILE A 420 -20.83 -3.62 13.97
N ILE A 421 -19.92 -4.61 13.99
CA ILE A 421 -20.14 -5.93 13.38
C ILE A 421 -20.25 -6.96 14.51
N LYS A 422 -21.39 -7.65 14.57
CA LYS A 422 -21.73 -8.52 15.70
C LYS A 422 -21.01 -9.86 15.61
N ASP A 423 -20.47 -10.29 16.74
CA ASP A 423 -19.75 -11.55 16.92
C ASP A 423 -18.50 -11.69 16.05
N ALA A 424 -17.81 -10.56 15.81
CA ALA A 424 -16.53 -10.47 15.13
C ALA A 424 -15.42 -10.00 16.06
N SER A 425 -14.21 -10.54 15.89
CA SER A 425 -12.98 -10.18 16.60
C SER A 425 -12.31 -8.93 16.00
N HIS A 426 -11.04 -8.71 16.32
CA HIS A 426 -10.17 -7.74 15.66
C HIS A 426 -10.12 -7.94 14.14
N MET A 427 -9.88 -9.19 13.68
CA MET A 427 -9.88 -9.58 12.27
C MET A 427 -11.30 -9.91 11.79
N VAL A 428 -12.13 -8.89 11.57
CA VAL A 428 -13.52 -9.08 11.14
C VAL A 428 -13.67 -9.99 9.90
N PRO A 429 -12.88 -9.86 8.81
CA PRO A 429 -13.07 -10.71 7.64
C PRO A 429 -12.70 -12.18 7.87
N TYR A 430 -11.94 -12.49 8.92
CA TYR A 430 -11.71 -13.87 9.37
C TYR A 430 -12.96 -14.49 10.02
N ASP A 431 -13.62 -13.79 10.97
CA ASP A 431 -14.86 -14.29 11.61
C ASP A 431 -16.10 -14.21 10.71
N LYS A 432 -16.20 -13.14 9.93
CA LYS A 432 -17.40 -12.69 9.21
C LYS A 432 -17.09 -12.39 7.75
N PRO A 433 -16.60 -13.37 6.97
CA PRO A 433 -16.11 -13.14 5.61
C PRO A 433 -17.21 -12.57 4.69
N LEU A 434 -18.42 -13.15 4.71
CA LEU A 434 -19.52 -12.73 3.83
C LEU A 434 -20.06 -11.34 4.19
N GLU A 435 -20.19 -11.05 5.48
CA GLU A 435 -20.59 -9.73 5.97
C GLU A 435 -19.51 -8.68 5.63
N SER A 436 -18.22 -8.99 5.82
CA SER A 436 -17.13 -8.07 5.46
C SER A 436 -17.12 -7.73 3.97
N GLN A 437 -17.45 -8.70 3.12
CA GLN A 437 -17.55 -8.53 1.67
C GLN A 437 -18.78 -7.69 1.28
N ASP A 438 -19.94 -7.89 1.94
CA ASP A 438 -21.13 -7.04 1.78
C ASP A 438 -20.86 -5.59 2.20
N MET A 439 -20.16 -5.38 3.31
CA MET A 439 -19.69 -4.07 3.76
C MET A 439 -18.79 -3.40 2.71
N LEU A 440 -17.76 -4.10 2.21
CA LEU A 440 -16.91 -3.57 1.14
C LEU A 440 -17.74 -3.21 -0.09
N ASN A 441 -18.61 -4.11 -0.55
CA ASN A 441 -19.39 -3.90 -1.76
C ASN A 441 -20.31 -2.67 -1.67
N ARG A 442 -20.90 -2.40 -0.49
CA ARG A 442 -21.66 -1.16 -0.24
C ARG A 442 -20.78 0.07 -0.26
N PHE A 443 -19.61 0.02 0.35
CA PHE A 443 -18.64 1.12 0.35
C PHE A 443 -18.11 1.45 -1.06
N LEU A 444 -17.89 0.42 -1.88
CA LEU A 444 -17.52 0.55 -3.29
C LEU A 444 -18.68 1.03 -4.20
N GLY A 445 -19.88 1.22 -3.65
CA GLY A 445 -21.07 1.65 -4.38
C GLY A 445 -21.60 0.63 -5.38
N ILE A 446 -21.42 -0.67 -5.11
CA ILE A 446 -21.87 -1.76 -6.00
C ILE A 446 -23.35 -2.07 -5.72
N ASP A 447 -24.13 -2.15 -6.80
CA ASP A 447 -25.56 -2.47 -6.75
C ASP A 447 -25.80 -3.88 -6.18
N GLN A 448 -26.52 -3.92 -5.06
CA GLN A 448 -26.86 -5.13 -4.32
C GLN A 448 -27.77 -6.08 -5.11
N GLU A 449 -28.60 -5.56 -6.02
CA GLU A 449 -29.43 -6.39 -6.90
C GLU A 449 -28.60 -7.11 -7.97
N ILE A 450 -27.44 -6.56 -8.36
CA ILE A 450 -26.50 -7.24 -9.25
C ILE A 450 -25.79 -8.37 -8.50
N ILE A 451 -25.29 -8.09 -7.30
CA ILE A 451 -24.64 -9.09 -6.42
C ILE A 451 -25.58 -10.27 -6.16
N LYS A 452 -26.84 -9.98 -5.82
CA LYS A 452 -27.88 -11.00 -5.60
C LYS A 452 -28.08 -11.90 -6.82
N LYS A 453 -28.23 -11.32 -8.02
CA LYS A 453 -28.39 -12.08 -9.28
C LYS A 453 -27.18 -12.97 -9.58
N ILE A 454 -25.96 -12.48 -9.33
CA ILE A 454 -24.73 -13.26 -9.51
C ILE A 454 -24.71 -14.45 -8.54
N ARG A 455 -24.95 -14.23 -7.25
CA ARG A 455 -24.99 -15.28 -6.22
C ARG A 455 -26.09 -16.32 -6.49
N GLU A 456 -27.29 -15.90 -6.90
CA GLU A 456 -28.37 -16.80 -7.33
C GLU A 456 -27.99 -17.63 -8.57
N SER A 457 -27.26 -17.05 -9.53
CA SER A 457 -26.82 -17.78 -10.72
C SER A 457 -25.80 -18.88 -10.37
N ARG A 458 -24.89 -18.59 -9.42
CA ARG A 458 -23.89 -19.53 -8.92
C ARG A 458 -24.54 -20.69 -8.16
N ALA A 459 -25.45 -20.43 -7.24
CA ALA A 459 -26.20 -21.47 -6.51
C ALA A 459 -26.98 -22.42 -7.44
N LYS A 460 -27.52 -21.90 -8.56
CA LYS A 460 -28.16 -22.71 -9.62
C LYS A 460 -27.16 -23.54 -10.43
N SER A 461 -25.92 -23.07 -10.59
CA SER A 461 -24.85 -23.83 -11.27
C SER A 461 -24.29 -24.97 -10.42
N GLU A 462 -24.18 -24.78 -9.10
CA GLU A 462 -23.67 -25.78 -8.14
C GLU A 462 -24.70 -26.89 -7.83
N THR A 463 -25.99 -26.65 -8.11
CA THR A 463 -27.08 -27.64 -7.92
C THR A 463 -27.45 -28.41 -9.20
N GLY A 464 -26.85 -28.09 -10.34
CA GLY A 464 -27.03 -28.81 -11.60
C GLY A 464 -26.11 -30.02 -11.73
N SER A 465 -26.64 -31.17 -12.15
CA SER A 465 -25.86 -32.39 -12.39
C SER A 465 -24.67 -32.14 -13.33
N PHE A 466 -23.47 -32.47 -12.85
CA PHE A 466 -22.21 -32.17 -13.53
C PHE A 466 -22.02 -33.02 -14.80
N ASN A 467 -22.41 -32.48 -15.95
CA ASN A 467 -22.15 -33.10 -17.25
C ASN A 467 -20.84 -32.51 -17.85
N PRO A 468 -19.73 -33.27 -17.96
CA PRO A 468 -18.39 -32.69 -18.21
C PRO A 468 -18.19 -31.98 -19.56
N ASN A 469 -19.16 -32.05 -20.48
CA ASN A 469 -19.02 -31.59 -21.86
C ASN A 469 -19.92 -30.38 -22.18
N SER A 470 -19.73 -29.23 -21.52
CA SER A 470 -20.25 -27.97 -22.09
C SER A 470 -19.38 -26.72 -21.87
N LYS A 471 -19.12 -26.06 -23.01
CA LYS A 471 -18.72 -24.66 -23.24
C LYS A 471 -17.47 -24.05 -22.58
N ASN A 472 -17.05 -24.39 -21.35
CA ASN A 472 -15.91 -23.70 -20.72
C ASN A 472 -14.57 -23.96 -21.44
N ASN A 473 -14.34 -25.18 -21.95
CA ASN A 473 -13.17 -25.47 -22.78
C ASN A 473 -13.11 -24.58 -24.05
N SER A 474 -14.25 -24.15 -24.60
CA SER A 474 -14.27 -23.34 -25.82
C SER A 474 -13.84 -21.89 -25.61
N LEU A 475 -13.96 -21.34 -24.40
CA LEU A 475 -13.45 -20.00 -24.05
C LEU A 475 -11.95 -20.05 -23.75
N LEU A 476 -11.51 -21.05 -22.97
CA LEU A 476 -10.09 -21.29 -22.69
C LEU A 476 -9.30 -21.65 -23.97
N GLU A 477 -9.87 -22.42 -24.89
CA GLU A 477 -9.29 -22.62 -26.22
C GLU A 477 -9.31 -21.35 -27.07
N LYS A 478 -10.38 -20.53 -27.03
CA LYS A 478 -10.41 -19.24 -27.75
C LYS A 478 -9.34 -18.28 -27.23
N GLU A 479 -9.11 -18.19 -25.93
CA GLU A 479 -8.04 -17.36 -25.36
C GLU A 479 -6.66 -17.93 -25.68
N LYS A 480 -6.43 -19.25 -25.53
CA LYS A 480 -5.16 -19.88 -25.96
C LYS A 480 -4.90 -19.71 -27.46
N ASN A 481 -5.94 -19.75 -28.29
CA ASN A 481 -5.84 -19.51 -29.73
C ASN A 481 -5.66 -18.01 -30.05
N ALA A 482 -6.24 -17.09 -29.27
CA ALA A 482 -5.98 -15.65 -29.37
C ALA A 482 -4.52 -15.33 -29.01
N TRP A 483 -3.97 -15.94 -27.95
CA TRP A 483 -2.55 -15.84 -27.61
C TRP A 483 -1.65 -16.47 -28.69
N LYS A 484 -1.98 -17.65 -29.24
CA LYS A 484 -1.26 -18.22 -30.40
C LYS A 484 -1.27 -17.28 -31.61
N LEU A 485 -2.43 -16.69 -31.93
CA LEU A 485 -2.58 -15.74 -33.03
C LEU A 485 -1.78 -14.46 -32.76
N TYR A 486 -1.77 -13.96 -31.52
CA TYR A 486 -0.92 -12.85 -31.07
C TYR A 486 0.56 -13.16 -31.24
N TYR A 487 1.04 -14.34 -30.80
CA TYR A 487 2.43 -14.76 -31.02
C TYR A 487 2.77 -14.95 -32.51
N HIS A 488 1.84 -15.43 -33.35
CA HIS A 488 2.04 -15.51 -34.79
C HIS A 488 2.13 -14.12 -35.44
N ILE A 489 1.26 -13.18 -35.06
CA ILE A 489 1.33 -11.78 -35.50
C ILE A 489 2.64 -11.14 -35.05
N LEU A 490 3.07 -11.37 -33.81
CA LEU A 490 4.36 -10.88 -33.28
C LEU A 490 5.55 -11.46 -34.06
N ALA A 491 5.53 -12.76 -34.36
CA ALA A 491 6.56 -13.41 -35.18
C ALA A 491 6.59 -12.86 -36.62
N ILE A 492 5.43 -12.63 -37.24
CA ILE A 492 5.31 -12.01 -38.57
C ILE A 492 5.86 -10.58 -38.55
N ILE A 493 5.56 -9.79 -37.52
CA ILE A 493 6.10 -8.43 -37.33
C ILE A 493 7.63 -8.49 -37.18
N LEU A 494 8.17 -9.42 -36.38
CA LEU A 494 9.61 -9.62 -36.23
C LEU A 494 10.28 -10.01 -37.56
N VAL A 495 9.64 -10.86 -38.38
CA VAL A 495 10.11 -11.19 -39.74
C VAL A 495 10.10 -9.96 -40.65
N PHE A 496 9.06 -9.14 -40.63
CA PHE A 496 9.04 -7.88 -41.40
C PHE A 496 10.09 -6.86 -40.93
N ILE A 497 10.37 -6.80 -39.62
CA ILE A 497 11.46 -5.99 -39.07
C ILE A 497 12.81 -6.53 -39.58
N LEU A 498 13.02 -7.85 -39.57
CA LEU A 498 14.24 -8.49 -40.06
C LEU A 498 14.44 -8.25 -41.57
N ILE A 499 13.39 -8.41 -42.37
CA ILE A 499 13.42 -8.10 -43.81
C ILE A 499 13.70 -6.60 -44.03
N GLY A 500 13.11 -5.73 -43.21
CA GLY A 500 13.35 -4.29 -43.23
C GLY A 500 14.81 -3.92 -42.91
N THR A 501 15.41 -4.52 -41.88
CA THR A 501 16.82 -4.28 -41.53
C THR A 501 17.79 -4.87 -42.56
N ILE A 502 17.50 -6.04 -43.13
CA ILE A 502 18.25 -6.62 -44.26
C ILE A 502 18.15 -5.71 -45.50
N TYR A 503 16.96 -5.20 -45.83
CA TYR A 503 16.79 -4.27 -46.96
C TYR A 503 17.53 -2.95 -46.76
N LEU A 504 17.48 -2.39 -45.54
CA LEU A 504 18.18 -1.14 -45.20
C LEU A 504 19.70 -1.33 -45.21
N THR A 505 20.23 -2.44 -44.67
CA THR A 505 21.67 -2.76 -44.74
C THR A 505 22.10 -3.03 -46.18
N TRP A 506 21.33 -3.78 -46.97
CA TRP A 506 21.59 -3.97 -48.41
C TRP A 506 21.62 -2.63 -49.15
N ARG A 507 20.65 -1.74 -48.91
CA ARG A 507 20.61 -0.40 -49.51
C ARG A 507 21.81 0.45 -49.07
N HIS A 508 22.23 0.37 -47.82
CA HIS A 508 23.40 1.09 -47.31
C HIS A 508 24.72 0.57 -47.92
N CYS A 509 24.89 -0.75 -48.03
CA CYS A 509 26.02 -1.38 -48.71
C CYS A 509 26.03 -1.10 -50.22
N LYS A 510 24.86 -1.05 -50.88
CA LYS A 510 24.74 -0.64 -52.29
C LYS A 510 25.09 0.83 -52.48
N SER A 511 24.69 1.71 -51.55
CA SER A 511 25.06 3.12 -51.56
C SER A 511 26.57 3.33 -51.34
N ARG A 512 27.22 2.51 -50.51
CA ARG A 512 28.69 2.49 -50.37
C ARG A 512 29.39 2.06 -51.66
N LYS A 513 29.00 0.94 -52.27
CA LYS A 513 29.57 0.49 -53.56
C LYS A 513 29.41 1.51 -54.70
N ILE A 514 28.34 2.31 -54.69
CA ILE A 514 28.17 3.41 -55.66
C ILE A 514 29.18 4.53 -55.36
N ASN A 515 29.34 4.94 -54.09
CA ASN A 515 30.37 5.94 -53.73
C ASN A 515 31.79 5.47 -54.06
N ASP A 516 32.12 4.20 -53.82
CA ASP A 516 33.44 3.65 -54.14
C ASP A 516 33.71 3.72 -55.66
N GLN A 517 32.71 3.45 -56.51
CA GLN A 517 32.80 3.65 -57.97
C GLN A 517 32.92 5.12 -58.41
N TYR A 518 32.49 6.09 -57.59
CA TYR A 518 32.72 7.51 -57.85
C TYR A 518 34.13 7.96 -57.41
N VAL A 519 34.72 7.33 -56.39
CA VAL A 519 36.10 7.58 -55.95
C VAL A 519 37.10 7.01 -56.97
N ASP A 520 36.91 5.78 -57.46
CA ASP A 520 37.76 5.20 -58.50
C ASP A 520 37.70 5.97 -59.83
N LYS A 521 36.55 6.60 -60.15
CA LYS A 521 36.44 7.47 -61.33
C LYS A 521 37.11 8.85 -61.17
N PHE A 522 37.37 9.30 -59.94
CA PHE A 522 38.13 10.53 -59.70
C PHE A 522 39.65 10.30 -59.73
N ASN A 523 40.12 9.08 -59.49
CA ASN A 523 41.55 8.72 -59.45
C ASN A 523 42.15 8.37 -60.83
N HIS A 524 41.46 8.66 -61.94
CA HIS A 524 41.93 8.40 -63.31
C HIS A 524 41.89 9.63 -64.25
N SER A 525 41.81 10.85 -63.69
CA SER A 525 41.97 12.07 -64.49
C SER A 525 42.59 13.23 -63.70
N ALA A 526 43.84 13.08 -63.24
CA ALA A 526 44.69 14.18 -62.78
C ALA A 526 46.17 13.76 -62.86
N ASP A 527 46.80 14.01 -64.00
CA ASP A 527 48.26 13.91 -64.16
C ASP A 527 48.95 15.26 -63.88
N SER A 528 50.25 15.18 -63.60
CA SER A 528 51.25 16.27 -63.51
C SER A 528 51.24 17.24 -62.30
N GLU A 529 52.25 17.02 -61.44
CA GLU A 529 53.21 18.01 -60.93
C GLU A 529 52.72 19.26 -60.16
N TYR A 530 52.59 19.11 -58.84
CA TYR A 530 53.47 19.83 -57.91
C TYR A 530 53.53 19.10 -56.55
N TRP A 531 54.56 19.37 -55.74
CA TRP A 531 54.79 18.83 -54.37
C TRP A 531 55.35 17.41 -54.22
N ASN A 532 56.61 17.25 -54.62
CA ASN A 532 57.55 16.48 -53.79
C ASN A 532 58.12 17.38 -52.68
N GLU A 533 58.53 16.75 -51.57
CA GLU A 533 59.20 17.29 -50.37
C GLU A 533 58.34 17.70 -49.14
N ASN A 534 57.86 16.70 -48.39
CA ASN A 534 58.56 16.28 -47.16
C ASN A 534 57.86 15.08 -46.49
N ARG A 535 58.50 13.91 -46.55
CA ARG A 535 58.00 12.65 -45.98
C ARG A 535 59.10 11.98 -45.15
N SER A 536 59.18 12.35 -43.87
CA SER A 536 60.08 11.78 -42.85
C SER A 536 59.57 12.34 -41.51
N GLN A 537 59.21 11.60 -40.46
CA GLN A 537 59.59 10.27 -39.95
C GLN A 537 58.30 9.62 -39.35
N TYR A 538 57.92 8.34 -39.48
CA TYR A 538 58.60 7.11 -39.03
C TYR A 538 59.25 7.25 -37.64
N TYR A 539 58.53 7.03 -36.53
CA TYR A 539 58.40 5.68 -35.96
C TYR A 539 57.49 5.64 -34.71
N LYS A 540 57.00 4.43 -34.41
CA LYS A 540 56.56 3.89 -33.08
C LYS A 540 55.20 4.29 -32.50
N ASN A 541 54.26 3.37 -32.71
CA ASN A 541 53.20 2.92 -31.79
C ASN A 541 53.61 2.97 -30.29
N ILE A 542 52.63 3.20 -29.39
CA ILE A 542 52.15 2.21 -28.38
C ILE A 542 51.15 2.84 -27.38
N ASN A 543 49.96 2.24 -27.31
CA ASN A 543 49.04 2.02 -26.18
C ASN A 543 48.60 3.12 -25.17
N THR A 544 47.28 3.05 -24.94
CA THR A 544 46.54 3.01 -23.65
C THR A 544 46.00 4.32 -23.01
N PRO A 545 44.85 4.23 -22.31
CA PRO A 545 43.95 5.36 -22.04
C PRO A 545 44.04 5.88 -20.60
N PHE A 546 43.34 6.99 -20.30
CA PHE A 546 43.13 7.44 -18.92
C PHE A 546 41.70 7.89 -18.60
N ASN A 547 41.37 7.81 -17.31
CA ASN A 547 40.04 7.98 -16.72
C ASN A 547 40.17 8.79 -15.41
N ARG A 548 39.27 9.76 -15.17
CA ARG A 548 39.08 10.53 -13.90
C ARG A 548 40.30 11.36 -13.40
N LYS A 549 40.17 12.65 -13.07
CA LYS A 549 39.43 13.20 -11.91
C LYS A 549 39.44 14.76 -11.93
N ASN A 550 38.49 15.39 -11.22
CA ASN A 550 38.61 16.52 -10.24
C ASN A 550 39.84 17.47 -10.31
N ASP A 551 39.78 18.78 -10.03
CA ASP A 551 38.70 19.70 -9.57
C ASP A 551 39.16 21.18 -9.80
N PHE A 552 38.28 22.13 -9.46
CA PHE A 552 38.55 23.49 -8.92
C PHE A 552 38.75 24.74 -9.82
N HIS A 553 38.13 25.81 -9.28
CA HIS A 553 38.32 27.26 -9.43
C HIS A 553 37.84 28.02 -10.68
N ASP A 554 36.79 28.82 -10.43
CA ASP A 554 36.65 30.26 -10.68
C ASP A 554 37.26 30.86 -11.96
N PHE A 555 36.39 31.47 -12.77
CA PHE A 555 36.74 32.71 -13.48
C PHE A 555 35.56 33.67 -13.56
N GLU A 556 35.77 34.89 -13.05
CA GLU A 556 34.90 36.03 -13.27
C GLU A 556 35.04 36.61 -14.70
N ASN A 557 34.09 37.49 -15.03
CA ASN A 557 34.23 38.66 -15.92
C ASN A 557 34.51 38.43 -17.43
N TYR A 558 33.49 38.71 -18.25
CA TYR A 558 33.64 39.55 -19.46
C TYR A 558 32.39 40.47 -19.63
N PRO A 559 32.50 41.68 -20.23
CA PRO A 559 31.52 42.76 -20.01
C PRO A 559 30.74 43.26 -21.24
N GLY A 560 29.65 43.99 -20.99
CA GLY A 560 29.00 44.93 -21.94
C GLY A 560 27.92 44.34 -22.86
N ILE A 561 26.93 45.11 -23.35
CA ILE A 561 26.71 46.57 -23.24
C ILE A 561 25.22 46.94 -23.53
N ILE A 562 24.68 47.90 -22.76
CA ILE A 562 23.56 48.86 -23.04
C ILE A 562 22.14 48.36 -23.39
N TYR A 563 21.15 48.76 -22.58
CA TYR A 563 20.05 49.68 -22.98
C TYR A 563 19.49 50.45 -21.75
N ASP A 564 18.53 51.36 -21.97
CA ASP A 564 18.54 52.72 -21.40
C ASP A 564 17.87 53.01 -20.04
N LYS A 565 18.12 54.23 -19.54
CA LYS A 565 17.62 54.84 -18.28
C LYS A 565 16.17 55.36 -18.34
N ALA A 566 15.51 55.34 -17.17
CA ALA A 566 14.72 56.43 -16.53
C ALA A 566 13.60 55.80 -15.64
N SER A 567 13.21 56.31 -14.46
CA SER A 567 13.53 57.55 -13.74
C SER A 567 13.30 57.38 -12.22
N SER A 568 13.93 58.24 -11.41
CA SER A 568 13.79 58.40 -9.94
C SER A 568 12.72 59.48 -9.62
N PRO A 569 12.52 60.05 -8.38
CA PRO A 569 13.28 59.90 -7.12
C PRO A 569 12.53 59.97 -5.75
N GLN A 570 13.29 59.82 -4.64
CA GLN A 570 13.09 60.45 -3.28
C GLN A 570 11.81 60.03 -2.47
N THR A 571 11.63 60.13 -1.13
CA THR A 571 12.36 60.54 0.10
C THR A 571 11.59 59.96 1.33
N SER A 572 12.03 59.92 2.61
CA SER A 572 13.24 60.37 3.36
C SER A 572 13.41 59.56 4.69
N GLN A 573 14.37 59.97 5.52
CA GLN A 573 14.68 59.52 6.90
C GLN A 573 13.64 59.93 7.98
N THR A 574 13.58 59.17 9.09
CA THR A 574 13.86 59.52 10.52
C THR A 574 13.17 58.53 11.49
N LYS A 575 13.50 58.35 12.78
CA LYS A 575 14.75 58.31 13.59
C LYS A 575 14.35 57.90 15.05
N GLU A 576 15.30 57.42 15.86
CA GLU A 576 15.32 57.46 17.36
C GLU A 576 14.45 56.51 18.24
N ASP A 577 15.17 55.58 18.89
CA ASP A 577 15.38 55.41 20.35
C ASP A 577 14.28 55.00 21.36
N SER A 578 14.45 53.80 21.97
CA SER A 578 14.75 53.56 23.41
C SER A 578 14.57 52.06 23.74
N ILE A 579 15.62 51.29 24.07
CA ILE A 579 16.29 51.12 25.38
C ILE A 579 15.35 50.52 26.47
N LEU A 580 15.54 49.23 26.78
CA LEU A 580 16.08 48.83 28.10
C LEU A 580 16.57 47.37 28.10
N ASP A 581 17.78 47.20 28.61
CA ASP A 581 18.52 45.95 28.81
C ASP A 581 18.18 45.34 30.18
N TYR A 582 18.42 44.04 30.39
CA TYR A 582 18.94 43.52 31.68
C TYR A 582 19.39 42.05 31.57
N ASN A 583 20.64 41.79 31.96
CA ASN A 583 21.32 40.50 31.88
C ASN A 583 21.38 39.74 33.22
N GLU A 584 21.21 38.41 33.13
CA GLU A 584 21.87 37.36 33.95
C GLU A 584 21.72 37.38 35.52
N PRO A 585 22.40 36.50 36.29
CA PRO A 585 22.05 35.06 36.43
C PRO A 585 22.04 34.58 37.90
N PHE A 586 21.51 33.38 38.22
CA PHE A 586 21.97 32.64 39.42
C PHE A 586 21.80 31.11 39.33
N ARG A 587 22.77 30.38 39.92
CA ARG A 587 22.76 28.92 40.18
C ARG A 587 22.15 28.63 41.56
N THR A 588 21.54 27.45 41.75
CA THR A 588 22.01 26.31 42.59
C THR A 588 20.87 25.42 43.13
N THR A 589 21.06 24.09 43.02
CA THR A 589 20.61 23.01 43.94
C THR A 589 19.21 23.07 44.57
N HIS A 590 18.36 22.08 44.23
CA HIS A 590 18.29 20.86 45.04
C HIS A 590 17.77 19.65 44.24
#